data_AF-A0A2S9EZE7-F1
#
_entry.id   AF-A0A2S9EZE7-F1
#
_cell.length_a   1.000
_cell.length_b   1.000
_cell.length_c   1.000
_cell.angle_alpha   90.00
_cell.angle_beta   90.00
_cell.angle_gamma   90.00
#
_symmetry.space_group_name_H-M   'P 1'
#
loop_
_entity.id
_entity.type
_entity.pdbx_description
1 polymer ?
#
loop_
_entity_poly.entity_id
_entity_poly.type
_entity_poly.pdbx_seq_one_letter_code
_entity_poly.pdbx_strand_id
1 'polypeptide(L)'
;MRLCKFFFVGCLSLVSLASHAETLNGLYQVLEPVSSQSPQERDQATQRAVQTMVIRLTGDAKAADGPGLAAVRKDPQQIITQYGYDAGPPESLQVDFDPVSTDRVLREAGLSIWGSNRPSILSWWLNDSTDGSSLVGDGQAVAQALRRAAQHRGLPLRLPLGDLDEQVVATAPNLESADATPLRAASERYGADALLAVHARQDGNQWTAKWRLWLGDKSDQGTAQGADTAAVADAVMLAVSQKLAPRFAVKPGVSTEQLLEVQGMTLERYAALGHLLEPFGGQPLRVEGDRIVYRVNGSADQLRTQLSLAKLQEVPAGEAPAVVEGAQPDAAPEPQAQLRFRW
;
A
#
# COMPACT_ATOMS: atom_id res chain seq x y z
N MET A 1 18.35 -54.57 8.15
CA MET A 1 18.71 -53.18 8.48
C MET A 1 18.63 -52.25 7.26
N ARG A 2 17.47 -52.13 6.60
CA ARG A 2 17.29 -51.21 5.46
C ARG A 2 15.81 -50.78 5.35
N LEU A 3 15.29 -50.10 6.36
CA LEU A 3 13.93 -49.53 6.28
C LEU A 3 13.75 -48.18 7.00
N CYS A 4 14.84 -47.47 7.33
CA CYS A 4 14.76 -46.17 8.04
C CYS A 4 15.24 -44.96 7.22
N LYS A 5 15.49 -45.08 5.90
CA LYS A 5 16.07 -43.98 5.10
C LYS A 5 15.11 -43.21 4.20
N PHE A 6 13.81 -43.54 4.18
CA PHE A 6 12.84 -42.84 3.33
C PHE A 6 11.84 -41.94 4.07
N PHE A 7 11.93 -41.80 5.39
CA PHE A 7 10.97 -40.99 6.16
C PHE A 7 11.38 -39.50 6.32
N PHE A 8 12.55 -39.10 5.82
CA PHE A 8 13.09 -37.74 6.02
C PHE A 8 12.98 -36.82 4.79
N VAL A 9 12.36 -37.27 3.70
CA VAL A 9 12.22 -36.48 2.46
C VAL A 9 10.78 -35.95 2.26
N GLY A 10 9.82 -36.36 3.11
CA GLY A 10 8.40 -36.00 2.95
C GLY A 10 7.92 -34.74 3.68
N CYS A 11 8.74 -34.10 4.53
CA CYS A 11 8.31 -32.96 5.36
C CYS A 11 8.87 -31.59 4.95
N LEU A 12 9.61 -31.48 3.84
CA LEU A 12 10.22 -30.20 3.42
C LEU A 12 9.47 -29.44 2.32
N SER A 13 8.24 -29.83 1.98
CA SER A 13 7.48 -29.26 0.85
C SER A 13 6.23 -28.48 1.24
N LEU A 14 6.03 -28.14 2.52
CA LEU A 14 4.82 -27.45 3.00
C LEU A 14 5.08 -26.09 3.67
N VAL A 15 6.23 -25.47 3.43
CA VAL A 15 6.40 -24.03 3.72
C VAL A 15 5.95 -23.25 2.48
N SER A 16 4.65 -23.34 2.21
CA SER A 16 3.98 -22.37 1.35
C SER A 16 4.06 -21.05 2.10
N LEU A 17 4.90 -20.13 1.65
CA LEU A 17 4.88 -18.75 2.08
C LEU A 17 3.47 -18.22 1.76
N ALA A 18 2.60 -18.20 2.77
CA ALA A 18 1.38 -17.43 2.71
C ALA A 18 1.81 -15.98 2.46
N SER A 19 1.68 -15.53 1.22
CA SER A 19 1.80 -14.12 0.86
C SER A 19 0.57 -13.44 1.45
N HIS A 20 0.63 -13.16 2.75
CA HIS A 20 -0.28 -12.25 3.37
C HIS A 20 -0.01 -10.88 2.72
N ALA A 21 -0.92 -10.46 1.85
CA ALA A 21 -1.08 -9.03 1.58
C ALA A 21 -1.22 -8.38 2.95
N GLU A 22 -0.24 -7.58 3.34
CA GLU A 22 -0.21 -6.94 4.64
C GLU A 22 -1.34 -5.91 4.66
N THR A 23 -2.52 -6.34 5.12
CA THR A 23 -3.64 -5.43 5.34
C THR A 23 -3.20 -4.45 6.40
N LEU A 24 -3.14 -3.17 6.06
CA LEU A 24 -2.81 -2.13 7.01
C LEU A 24 -3.86 -2.13 8.14
N ASN A 25 -3.53 -2.78 9.24
CA ASN A 25 -4.35 -2.80 10.44
C ASN A 25 -4.46 -1.37 10.97
N GLY A 26 -5.68 -0.90 11.23
CA GLY A 26 -5.90 0.46 11.72
C GLY A 26 -5.86 1.55 10.65
N LEU A 27 -6.22 1.26 9.38
CA LEU A 27 -6.36 2.30 8.35
C LEU A 27 -7.26 3.47 8.81
N TYR A 28 -8.35 3.14 9.50
CA TYR A 28 -9.33 4.09 10.07
C TYR A 28 -9.01 4.55 11.50
N GLN A 29 -7.78 4.31 11.97
CA GLN A 29 -7.32 4.75 13.29
C GLN A 29 -6.18 5.76 13.12
N VAL A 30 -6.33 6.94 13.67
CA VAL A 30 -5.32 8.02 13.57
C VAL A 30 -4.77 8.34 14.95
N LEU A 31 -3.44 8.51 15.01
CA LEU A 31 -2.72 8.97 16.18
C LEU A 31 -2.24 10.40 15.89
N GLU A 32 -2.71 11.35 16.68
CA GLU A 32 -2.30 12.76 16.60
C GLU A 32 -1.53 13.14 17.87
N PRO A 33 -0.27 13.60 17.77
CA PRO A 33 0.46 14.10 18.93
C PRO A 33 -0.30 15.22 19.64
N VAL A 34 -0.28 15.20 20.97
CA VAL A 34 -0.94 16.21 21.82
C VAL A 34 0.04 16.80 22.82
N SER A 35 -0.17 18.08 23.15
CA SER A 35 0.59 18.77 24.19
C SER A 35 0.02 18.55 25.59
N SER A 36 -1.27 18.19 25.68
CA SER A 36 -2.01 17.96 26.91
C SER A 36 -3.32 17.22 26.64
N GLN A 37 -3.98 16.74 27.69
CA GLN A 37 -5.32 16.13 27.60
C GLN A 37 -6.48 17.12 27.80
N SER A 38 -6.21 18.43 27.71
CA SER A 38 -7.24 19.46 27.87
C SER A 38 -8.33 19.35 26.79
N PRO A 39 -9.59 19.76 27.07
CA PRO A 39 -10.66 19.74 26.06
C PRO A 39 -10.29 20.51 24.78
N GLN A 40 -9.63 21.66 24.92
CA GLN A 40 -9.22 22.48 23.78
C GLN A 40 -8.17 21.78 22.90
N GLU A 41 -7.15 21.17 23.51
CA GLU A 41 -6.15 20.41 22.75
C GLU A 41 -6.80 19.19 22.08
N ARG A 42 -7.71 18.51 22.78
CA ARG A 42 -8.46 17.37 22.22
C ARG A 42 -9.29 17.76 20.99
N ASP A 43 -9.99 18.89 21.05
CA ASP A 43 -10.79 19.37 19.92
C ASP A 43 -9.89 19.69 18.72
N GLN A 44 -8.75 20.34 18.94
CA GLN A 44 -7.76 20.63 17.89
C GLN A 44 -7.14 19.36 17.31
N ALA A 45 -6.76 18.40 18.16
CA ALA A 45 -6.22 17.12 17.73
C ALA A 45 -7.25 16.29 16.97
N THR A 46 -8.54 16.35 17.34
CA THR A 46 -9.63 15.70 16.60
C THR A 46 -9.76 16.29 15.19
N GLN A 47 -9.65 17.61 15.05
CA GLN A 47 -9.65 18.26 13.73
C GLN A 47 -8.44 17.86 12.87
N ARG A 48 -7.25 17.78 13.47
CA ARG A 48 -6.05 17.25 12.79
C ARG A 48 -6.25 15.80 12.38
N ALA A 49 -6.84 14.97 13.24
CA ALA A 49 -7.10 13.56 12.96
C ALA A 49 -8.04 13.38 11.77
N VAL A 50 -9.08 14.21 11.63
CA VAL A 50 -9.96 14.23 10.45
C VAL A 50 -9.17 14.58 9.19
N GLN A 51 -8.35 15.62 9.24
CA GLN A 51 -7.49 16.00 8.11
C GLN A 51 -6.56 14.86 7.72
N THR A 52 -5.87 14.26 8.69
CA THR A 52 -4.99 13.11 8.47
C THR A 52 -5.76 11.92 7.88
N MET A 53 -6.97 11.63 8.37
CA MET A 53 -7.81 10.55 7.85
C MET A 53 -8.15 10.77 6.36
N VAL A 54 -8.58 11.98 6.01
CA VAL A 54 -8.91 12.31 4.61
C VAL A 54 -7.69 12.18 3.72
N ILE A 55 -6.54 12.73 4.14
CA ILE A 55 -5.30 12.64 3.36
C ILE A 55 -4.87 11.18 3.23
N ARG A 56 -4.99 10.39 4.29
CA ARG A 56 -4.65 8.97 4.27
C ARG A 56 -5.51 8.20 3.27
N LEU A 57 -6.82 8.40 3.31
CA LEU A 57 -7.78 7.68 2.48
C LEU A 57 -7.86 8.18 1.04
N THR A 58 -7.37 9.38 0.73
CA THR A 58 -7.41 9.93 -0.64
C THR A 58 -6.03 10.01 -1.28
N GLY A 59 -4.99 10.11 -0.46
CA GLY A 59 -3.63 10.49 -0.83
C GLY A 59 -3.51 11.88 -1.45
N ASP A 60 -4.52 12.73 -1.29
CA ASP A 60 -4.51 14.12 -1.75
C ASP A 60 -4.53 15.06 -0.54
N ALA A 61 -3.44 15.83 -0.37
CA ALA A 61 -3.33 16.81 0.72
C ALA A 61 -4.40 17.91 0.64
N LYS A 62 -4.90 18.22 -0.56
CA LYS A 62 -5.90 19.28 -0.77
C LYS A 62 -7.32 18.78 -0.50
N ALA A 63 -7.55 17.47 -0.50
CA ALA A 63 -8.88 16.90 -0.32
C ALA A 63 -9.48 17.24 1.06
N ALA A 64 -8.64 17.30 2.11
CA ALA A 64 -9.07 17.60 3.47
C ALA A 64 -9.72 18.99 3.62
N ASP A 65 -9.32 19.96 2.80
CA ASP A 65 -9.84 21.33 2.82
C ASP A 65 -10.98 21.55 1.83
N GLY A 66 -11.38 20.52 1.07
CA GLY A 66 -12.42 20.61 0.06
C GLY A 66 -13.78 21.03 0.63
N PRO A 67 -14.63 21.75 -0.15
CA PRO A 67 -15.92 22.22 0.32
C PRO A 67 -16.89 21.08 0.67
N GLY A 68 -16.78 19.93 0.00
CA GLY A 68 -17.61 18.74 0.28
C GLY A 68 -17.44 18.16 1.69
N LEU A 69 -16.35 18.49 2.39
CA LEU A 69 -16.09 18.04 3.75
C LEU A 69 -16.35 19.10 4.83
N ALA A 70 -16.93 20.26 4.46
CA ALA A 70 -17.18 21.35 5.41
C ALA A 70 -18.08 20.93 6.59
N ALA A 71 -19.09 20.08 6.33
CA ALA A 71 -19.97 19.56 7.38
C ALA A 71 -19.23 18.67 8.39
N VAL A 72 -18.34 17.79 7.90
CA VAL A 72 -17.52 16.92 8.76
C VAL A 72 -16.48 17.70 9.53
N ARG A 73 -15.85 18.72 8.94
CA ARG A 73 -14.96 19.62 9.69
C ARG A 73 -15.70 20.37 10.81
N LYS A 74 -16.96 20.75 10.57
CA LYS A 74 -17.78 21.43 11.59
C LYS A 74 -18.20 20.49 12.72
N ASP A 75 -18.55 19.25 12.39
CA ASP A 75 -18.95 18.23 13.36
C ASP A 75 -18.30 16.87 13.04
N PRO A 76 -17.06 16.63 13.55
CA PRO A 76 -16.35 15.38 13.33
C PRO A 76 -17.02 14.16 13.96
N GLN A 77 -17.88 14.34 14.96
CA GLN A 77 -18.43 13.25 15.76
C GLN A 77 -19.29 12.29 14.92
N GLN A 78 -19.83 12.75 13.79
CA GLN A 78 -20.65 11.94 12.90
C GLN A 78 -19.89 10.78 12.21
N ILE A 79 -18.54 10.81 12.21
CA ILE A 79 -17.69 9.76 11.62
C ILE A 79 -16.73 9.13 12.64
N ILE A 80 -16.79 9.55 13.91
CA ILE A 80 -15.90 9.05 14.97
C ILE A 80 -16.65 8.02 15.81
N THR A 81 -16.03 6.87 16.02
CA THR A 81 -16.57 5.82 16.88
C THR A 81 -16.14 6.04 18.33
N GLN A 82 -14.86 6.33 18.55
CA GLN A 82 -14.29 6.57 19.87
C GLN A 82 -12.94 7.30 19.77
N TYR A 83 -12.46 7.80 20.91
CA TYR A 83 -11.10 8.28 21.06
C TYR A 83 -10.49 7.80 22.38
N GLY A 84 -9.16 7.73 22.41
CA GLY A 84 -8.35 7.36 23.57
C GLY A 84 -7.01 8.08 23.56
N TYR A 85 -6.22 7.90 24.62
CA TYR A 85 -4.87 8.46 24.70
C TYR A 85 -3.84 7.34 24.67
N ASP A 86 -2.84 7.48 23.81
CA ASP A 86 -1.64 6.67 23.79
C ASP A 86 -0.53 7.40 24.56
N ALA A 87 0.00 6.74 25.60
CA ALA A 87 1.02 7.32 26.48
C ALA A 87 2.45 7.15 25.95
N GLY A 88 2.64 6.65 24.72
CA GLY A 88 3.97 6.54 24.11
C GLY A 88 4.63 7.91 23.97
N PRO A 89 5.95 8.00 23.76
CA PRO A 89 6.58 9.27 23.43
C PRO A 89 6.46 9.53 21.92
N PRO A 90 5.80 10.60 21.43
CA PRO A 90 5.03 11.61 22.18
C PRO A 90 3.59 11.14 22.49
N GLU A 91 3.03 11.67 23.60
CA GLU A 91 1.64 11.40 23.97
C GLU A 91 0.74 11.78 22.80
N SER A 92 -0.20 10.89 22.46
CA SER A 92 -1.02 11.05 21.25
C SER A 92 -2.50 10.79 21.54
N LEU A 93 -3.38 11.56 20.91
CA LEU A 93 -4.81 11.27 20.83
C LEU A 93 -5.01 10.22 19.73
N GLN A 94 -5.51 9.06 20.11
CA GLN A 94 -6.00 8.05 19.18
C GLN A 94 -7.46 8.35 18.85
N VAL A 95 -7.80 8.47 17.58
CA VAL A 95 -9.17 8.64 17.09
C VAL A 95 -9.49 7.46 16.18
N ASP A 96 -10.53 6.71 16.54
CA ASP A 96 -11.06 5.60 15.75
C ASP A 96 -12.28 6.11 14.97
N PHE A 97 -12.19 6.01 13.66
CA PHE A 97 -13.25 6.42 12.74
C PHE A 97 -14.10 5.23 12.33
N ASP A 98 -15.40 5.46 12.15
CA ASP A 98 -16.30 4.45 11.61
C ASP A 98 -16.07 4.33 10.09
N PRO A 99 -15.64 3.15 9.58
CA PRO A 99 -15.28 3.01 8.17
C PRO A 99 -16.44 3.32 7.21
N VAL A 100 -17.66 2.91 7.57
CA VAL A 100 -18.84 3.02 6.69
C VAL A 100 -19.24 4.48 6.49
N SER A 101 -19.38 5.23 7.59
CA SER A 101 -19.72 6.65 7.55
C SER A 101 -18.60 7.50 6.96
N THR A 102 -17.33 7.18 7.25
CA THR A 102 -16.17 7.86 6.68
C THR A 102 -16.14 7.71 5.16
N ASP A 103 -16.21 6.48 4.65
CA ASP A 103 -16.23 6.21 3.21
C ASP A 103 -17.42 6.87 2.53
N ARG A 104 -18.60 6.82 3.16
CA ARG A 104 -19.81 7.45 2.61
C ARG A 104 -19.61 8.95 2.43
N VAL A 105 -19.13 9.67 3.45
CA VAL A 105 -18.86 11.11 3.37
C VAL A 105 -17.85 11.41 2.26
N LEU A 106 -16.75 10.66 2.19
CA LEU A 106 -15.72 10.89 1.16
C LEU A 106 -16.29 10.70 -0.25
N ARG A 107 -17.12 9.67 -0.46
CA ARG A 107 -17.80 9.42 -1.74
C ARG A 107 -18.82 10.50 -2.08
N GLU A 108 -19.63 10.93 -1.11
CA GLU A 108 -20.59 12.04 -1.26
C GLU A 108 -19.88 13.36 -1.62
N ALA A 109 -18.66 13.57 -1.10
CA ALA A 109 -17.80 14.68 -1.46
C ALA A 109 -17.10 14.52 -2.83
N GLY A 110 -17.33 13.40 -3.54
CA GLY A 110 -16.75 13.11 -4.86
C GLY A 110 -15.26 12.75 -4.83
N LEU A 111 -14.71 12.42 -3.66
CA LEU A 111 -13.29 12.14 -3.48
C LEU A 111 -12.93 10.70 -3.83
N SER A 112 -11.81 10.52 -4.54
CA SER A 112 -11.28 9.19 -4.82
C SER A 112 -10.72 8.55 -3.56
N ILE A 113 -11.06 7.28 -3.30
CA ILE A 113 -10.65 6.56 -2.10
C ILE A 113 -9.59 5.52 -2.45
N TRP A 114 -8.44 5.64 -1.80
CA TRP A 114 -7.40 4.63 -1.71
C TRP A 114 -7.66 3.75 -0.48
N GLY A 115 -8.17 2.53 -0.73
CA GLY A 115 -8.55 1.60 0.33
C GLY A 115 -7.37 0.91 1.02
N SER A 116 -7.64 -0.27 1.58
CA SER A 116 -6.66 -1.10 2.30
C SER A 116 -5.62 -1.76 1.40
N ASN A 117 -5.89 -1.92 0.10
CA ASN A 117 -4.92 -2.50 -0.82
C ASN A 117 -3.84 -1.47 -1.20
N ARG A 118 -2.72 -1.54 -0.50
CA ARG A 118 -1.60 -0.61 -0.64
C ARG A 118 -0.32 -1.40 -0.89
N PRO A 119 0.57 -0.94 -1.78
CA PRO A 119 1.86 -1.57 -1.96
C PRO A 119 2.64 -1.48 -0.64
N SER A 120 3.18 -2.62 -0.21
CA SER A 120 4.18 -2.67 0.85
C SER A 120 5.46 -1.96 0.40
N ILE A 121 6.05 -1.15 1.28
CA ILE A 121 7.21 -0.33 0.96
C ILE A 121 8.38 -0.75 1.84
N LEU A 122 9.47 -1.22 1.25
CA LEU A 122 10.75 -1.37 1.97
C LEU A 122 11.54 -0.06 1.86
N SER A 123 11.80 0.57 3.01
CA SER A 123 12.51 1.85 3.06
C SER A 123 13.96 1.71 3.54
N TRP A 124 14.90 1.95 2.64
CA TRP A 124 16.31 2.17 2.95
C TRP A 124 16.49 3.62 3.38
N TRP A 125 16.61 3.83 4.69
CA TRP A 125 16.71 5.17 5.27
C TRP A 125 18.12 5.42 5.83
N LEU A 126 18.91 6.24 5.14
CA LEU A 126 20.25 6.61 5.53
C LEU A 126 20.25 8.01 6.16
N ASN A 127 20.76 8.12 7.38
CA ASN A 127 20.98 9.41 8.04
C ASN A 127 22.47 9.79 7.96
N ASP A 128 22.76 10.95 7.38
CA ASP A 128 24.06 11.63 7.50
C ASP A 128 24.04 12.55 8.72
N SER A 129 24.99 12.33 9.63
CA SER A 129 25.31 13.24 10.74
C SER A 129 26.80 13.61 10.72
N THR A 130 27.23 14.40 11.70
CA THR A 130 28.66 14.72 11.91
C THR A 130 29.53 13.50 12.17
N ASP A 131 28.93 12.40 12.65
CA ASP A 131 29.62 11.16 13.00
C ASP A 131 29.69 10.16 11.83
N GLY A 132 29.08 10.51 10.70
CA GLY A 132 29.03 9.71 9.47
C GLY A 132 27.61 9.33 9.05
N SER A 133 27.53 8.46 8.04
CA SER A 133 26.28 7.94 7.50
C SER A 133 25.87 6.64 8.20
N SER A 134 24.61 6.51 8.59
CA SER A 134 24.09 5.29 9.24
C SER A 134 22.73 4.87 8.68
N LEU A 135 22.61 3.60 8.32
CA LEU A 135 21.34 2.99 7.89
C LEU A 135 20.46 2.73 9.11
N VAL A 136 19.21 3.18 9.04
CA VAL A 136 18.18 2.86 10.02
C VAL A 136 17.71 1.43 9.80
N GLY A 137 18.14 0.53 10.68
CA GLY A 137 17.64 -0.84 10.76
C GLY A 137 16.36 -0.96 11.59
N ASP A 138 15.57 -1.99 11.30
CA ASP A 138 14.24 -2.26 11.86
C ASP A 138 14.21 -2.35 13.40
N GLY A 139 15.29 -2.84 14.01
CA GLY A 139 15.42 -2.97 15.47
C GLY A 139 15.86 -1.70 16.21
N GLN A 140 16.18 -0.61 15.50
CA GLN A 140 16.68 0.62 16.11
C GLN A 140 15.55 1.52 16.64
N ALA A 141 15.79 2.29 17.70
CA ALA A 141 14.78 3.18 18.28
C ALA A 141 14.24 4.22 17.27
N VAL A 142 15.12 4.75 16.40
CA VAL A 142 14.76 5.72 15.35
C VAL A 142 13.79 5.13 14.31
N ALA A 143 13.76 3.81 14.13
CA ALA A 143 12.82 3.12 13.24
C ALA A 143 11.36 3.40 13.63
N GLN A 144 11.07 3.59 14.92
CA GLN A 144 9.71 3.85 15.38
C GLN A 144 9.17 5.19 14.85
N ALA A 145 10.02 6.22 14.72
CA ALA A 145 9.62 7.49 14.12
C ALA A 145 9.24 7.32 12.64
N LEU A 146 10.00 6.51 11.89
CA LEU A 146 9.71 6.21 10.49
C LEU A 146 8.41 5.42 10.33
N ARG A 147 8.20 4.39 11.17
CA ARG A 147 6.96 3.60 11.16
C ARG A 147 5.74 4.45 11.51
N ARG A 148 5.85 5.33 12.52
CA ARG A 148 4.76 6.25 12.87
C ARG A 148 4.46 7.24 11.74
N ALA A 149 5.48 7.81 11.10
CA ALA A 149 5.30 8.67 9.93
C ALA A 149 4.58 7.94 8.79
N ALA A 150 4.96 6.69 8.49
CA ALA A 150 4.30 5.89 7.48
C ALA A 150 2.86 5.53 7.89
N GLN A 151 2.63 5.13 9.14
CA GLN A 151 1.29 4.86 9.66
C GLN A 151 0.41 6.11 9.58
N HIS A 152 0.93 7.27 9.96
CA HIS A 152 0.25 8.56 9.88
C HIS A 152 -0.27 8.83 8.47
N ARG A 153 0.52 8.47 7.44
CA ARG A 153 0.17 8.59 6.01
C ARG A 153 -0.48 7.34 5.39
N GLY A 154 -0.75 6.30 6.19
CA GLY A 154 -1.35 5.05 5.77
C GLY A 154 -0.53 4.26 4.75
N LEU A 155 0.78 4.22 4.93
CA LEU A 155 1.69 3.44 4.10
C LEU A 155 2.20 2.21 4.88
N PRO A 156 2.05 0.98 4.35
CA PRO A 156 2.66 -0.20 4.95
C PRO A 156 4.18 -0.16 4.77
N LEU A 157 4.90 0.19 5.84
CA LEU A 157 6.36 0.38 5.81
C LEU A 157 7.09 -0.79 6.47
N ARG A 158 8.08 -1.31 5.77
CA ARG A 158 9.10 -2.23 6.27
C ARG A 158 10.47 -1.55 6.22
N LEU A 159 11.36 -1.96 7.12
CA LEU A 159 12.74 -1.49 7.15
C LEU A 159 13.71 -2.69 7.02
N PRO A 160 14.89 -2.48 6.42
CA PRO A 160 15.98 -3.46 6.44
C PRO A 160 16.35 -3.85 7.88
N LEU A 161 16.94 -5.04 8.07
CA LEU A 161 17.42 -5.45 9.39
C LEU A 161 18.60 -4.59 9.85
N GLY A 162 19.32 -4.00 8.90
CA GLY A 162 20.54 -3.24 9.12
C GLY A 162 21.74 -4.14 9.38
N ASP A 163 21.79 -5.34 8.80
CA ASP A 163 22.95 -6.24 8.93
C ASP A 163 24.17 -5.73 8.13
N LEU A 164 25.30 -6.43 8.24
CA LEU A 164 26.55 -5.99 7.61
C LEU A 164 26.44 -5.93 6.07
N ASP A 165 25.74 -6.86 5.44
CA ASP A 165 25.59 -6.89 3.99
C ASP A 165 24.76 -5.69 3.51
N GLU A 166 23.71 -5.34 4.27
CA GLU A 166 22.89 -4.16 4.02
C GLU A 166 23.65 -2.86 4.27
N GLN A 167 24.45 -2.78 5.34
CA GLN A 167 25.28 -1.61 5.64
C GLN A 167 26.29 -1.32 4.53
N VAL A 168 26.85 -2.34 3.88
CA VAL A 168 27.79 -2.18 2.77
C VAL A 168 27.13 -1.54 1.55
N VAL A 169 25.88 -1.88 1.25
CA VAL A 169 25.16 -1.33 0.08
C VAL A 169 24.42 -0.02 0.38
N ALA A 170 24.12 0.27 1.64
CA ALA A 170 23.42 1.48 2.08
C ALA A 170 24.31 2.73 2.09
N THR A 171 24.82 3.10 0.92
CA THR A 171 25.66 4.30 0.75
C THR A 171 24.89 5.43 0.08
N ALA A 172 25.27 6.67 0.38
CA ALA A 172 24.68 7.84 -0.26
C ALA A 172 24.65 7.78 -1.80
N PRO A 173 25.74 7.36 -2.50
CA PRO A 173 25.69 7.17 -3.94
C PRO A 173 24.64 6.14 -4.39
N ASN A 174 24.48 5.02 -3.69
CA ASN A 174 23.51 3.99 -4.05
C ASN A 174 22.07 4.46 -3.82
N LEU A 175 21.79 5.15 -2.70
CA LEU A 175 20.45 5.67 -2.40
C LEU A 175 20.06 6.83 -3.32
N GLU A 176 21.03 7.64 -3.76
CA GLU A 176 20.80 8.73 -4.71
C GLU A 176 20.90 8.28 -6.19
N SER A 177 21.25 7.01 -6.48
CA SER A 177 21.36 6.45 -7.84
C SER A 177 20.01 6.08 -8.45
N ALA A 178 19.81 6.38 -9.74
CA ALA A 178 18.59 5.99 -10.46
C ALA A 178 18.48 4.47 -10.64
N ASP A 179 19.62 3.79 -10.65
CA ASP A 179 19.72 2.34 -10.69
C ASP A 179 19.53 1.76 -9.27
N ALA A 180 18.42 1.05 -9.09
CA ALA A 180 18.08 0.38 -7.84
C ALA A 180 18.81 -0.95 -7.64
N THR A 181 19.57 -1.46 -8.63
CA THR A 181 20.10 -2.84 -8.63
C THR A 181 20.82 -3.22 -7.32
N PRO A 182 21.75 -2.41 -6.77
CA PRO A 182 22.44 -2.76 -5.53
C PRO A 182 21.49 -2.92 -4.33
N LEU A 183 20.52 -2.01 -4.21
CA LEU A 183 19.54 -2.05 -3.11
C LEU A 183 18.51 -3.15 -3.34
N ARG A 184 18.08 -3.37 -4.58
CA ARG A 184 17.07 -4.37 -4.96
C ARG A 184 17.54 -5.78 -4.64
N ALA A 185 18.79 -6.12 -4.95
CA ALA A 185 19.36 -7.42 -4.64
C ALA A 185 19.31 -7.74 -3.13
N ALA A 186 19.69 -6.77 -2.28
CA ALA A 186 19.60 -6.94 -0.82
C ALA A 186 18.14 -6.93 -0.30
N SER A 187 17.21 -6.38 -1.08
CA SER A 187 15.80 -6.22 -0.72
C SER A 187 14.92 -7.44 -1.01
N GLU A 188 15.38 -8.39 -1.84
CA GLU A 188 14.56 -9.53 -2.31
C GLU A 188 13.94 -10.32 -1.16
N ARG A 189 14.67 -10.48 -0.06
CA ARG A 189 14.23 -11.21 1.14
C ARG A 189 13.01 -10.63 1.85
N TYR A 190 12.67 -9.36 1.62
CA TYR A 190 11.54 -8.69 2.26
C TYR A 190 10.24 -8.81 1.48
N GLY A 191 10.29 -9.18 0.20
CA GLY A 191 9.12 -9.34 -0.65
C GLY A 191 8.24 -8.08 -0.76
N ALA A 192 8.82 -6.88 -0.63
CA ALA A 192 8.06 -5.63 -0.73
C ALA A 192 7.69 -5.29 -2.17
N ASP A 193 6.54 -4.64 -2.37
CA ASP A 193 6.05 -4.23 -3.68
C ASP A 193 6.82 -3.02 -4.23
N ALA A 194 7.23 -2.12 -3.33
CA ALA A 194 7.98 -0.91 -3.65
C ALA A 194 9.27 -0.80 -2.83
N LEU A 195 10.28 -0.20 -3.45
CA LEU A 195 11.54 0.18 -2.81
C LEU A 195 11.58 1.68 -2.63
N LEU A 196 11.84 2.17 -1.42
CA LEU A 196 12.03 3.58 -1.12
C LEU A 196 13.47 3.77 -0.61
N ALA A 197 14.26 4.57 -1.30
CA ALA A 197 15.56 5.04 -0.82
C ALA A 197 15.41 6.46 -0.30
N VAL A 198 15.84 6.71 0.93
CA VAL A 198 15.83 8.03 1.55
C VAL A 198 17.21 8.34 2.08
N HIS A 199 17.78 9.43 1.59
CA HIS A 199 18.99 10.00 2.12
C HIS A 199 18.67 11.28 2.88
N ALA A 200 18.68 11.21 4.20
CA ALA A 200 18.40 12.32 5.10
C ALA A 200 19.71 12.91 5.65
N ARG A 201 19.88 14.22 5.56
CA ARG A 201 21.02 14.97 6.09
C ARG A 201 20.56 16.03 7.06
N GLN A 202 21.29 16.17 8.16
CA GLN A 202 21.11 17.29 9.08
C GLN A 202 21.99 18.47 8.66
N ASP A 203 21.37 19.64 8.45
CA ASP A 203 22.05 20.91 8.22
C ASP A 203 21.60 21.92 9.29
N GLY A 204 22.47 22.16 10.28
CA GLY A 204 22.13 22.92 11.48
C GLY A 204 20.94 22.32 12.24
N ASN A 205 19.86 23.09 12.36
CA ASN A 205 18.63 22.70 13.07
C ASN A 205 17.54 22.15 12.13
N GLN A 206 17.87 21.84 10.88
CA GLN A 206 16.92 21.35 9.90
C GLN A 206 17.39 20.04 9.29
N TRP A 207 16.45 19.12 9.10
CA TRP A 207 16.66 17.90 8.33
C TRP A 207 16.19 18.11 6.89
N THR A 208 16.99 17.65 5.95
CA THR A 208 16.64 17.60 4.53
C THR A 208 16.77 16.17 4.04
N ALA A 209 15.83 15.71 3.23
CA ALA A 209 15.85 14.36 2.68
C ALA A 209 15.73 14.42 1.15
N LYS A 210 16.59 13.67 0.46
CA LYS A 210 16.38 13.27 -0.93
C LYS A 210 15.78 11.87 -0.91
N TRP A 211 14.74 11.64 -1.70
CA TRP A 211 14.11 10.34 -1.76
C TRP A 211 13.87 9.89 -3.21
N ARG A 212 13.93 8.58 -3.42
CA ARG A 212 13.55 7.91 -4.66
C ARG A 212 12.72 6.68 -4.34
N LEU A 213 11.64 6.52 -5.10
CA LEU A 213 10.69 5.42 -4.99
C LEU A 213 10.72 4.63 -6.29
N TRP A 214 10.77 3.30 -6.20
CA TRP A 214 10.60 2.40 -7.33
C TRP A 214 9.43 1.46 -7.07
N LEU A 215 8.53 1.33 -8.04
CA LEU A 215 7.40 0.41 -8.04
C LEU A 215 7.34 -0.25 -9.43
N GLY A 216 7.72 -1.52 -9.51
CA GLY A 216 7.99 -2.18 -10.78
C GLY A 216 9.06 -1.44 -11.58
N ASP A 217 8.73 -1.06 -12.81
CA ASP A 217 9.59 -0.30 -13.73
C ASP A 217 9.44 1.22 -13.60
N LYS A 218 8.48 1.69 -12.80
CA LYS A 218 8.24 3.12 -12.60
C LYS A 218 9.07 3.63 -11.43
N SER A 219 9.61 4.84 -11.57
CA SER A 219 10.29 5.53 -10.48
C SER A 219 9.80 6.96 -10.31
N ASP A 220 9.80 7.41 -9.07
CA ASP A 220 9.51 8.77 -8.64
C ASP A 220 10.62 9.25 -7.72
N GLN A 221 10.85 10.56 -7.65
CA GLN A 221 11.86 11.14 -6.77
C GLN A 221 11.44 12.52 -6.29
N GLY A 222 12.08 12.99 -5.23
CA GLY A 222 11.86 14.34 -4.72
C GLY A 222 12.74 14.66 -3.52
N THR A 223 12.41 15.79 -2.89
CA THR A 223 13.02 16.22 -1.65
C THR A 223 11.96 16.54 -0.61
N ALA A 224 12.34 16.50 0.66
CA ALA A 224 11.51 16.86 1.79
C ALA A 224 12.38 17.54 2.85
N GLN A 225 11.75 18.30 3.75
CA GLN A 225 12.43 18.95 4.86
C GLN A 225 11.59 18.84 6.14
N GLY A 226 12.25 18.87 7.29
CA GLY A 226 11.60 18.83 8.60
C GLY A 226 12.50 19.40 9.69
N ALA A 227 11.92 19.77 10.83
CA ALA A 227 12.69 20.28 11.97
C ALA A 227 13.49 19.17 12.68
N ASP A 228 13.00 17.93 12.61
CA ASP A 228 13.61 16.74 13.21
C ASP A 228 13.40 15.52 12.31
N THR A 229 13.92 14.36 12.73
CA THR A 229 13.79 13.09 12.01
C THR A 229 12.33 12.67 11.81
N ALA A 230 11.43 12.93 12.76
CA ALA A 230 10.03 12.55 12.65
C ALA A 230 9.29 13.42 11.63
N ALA A 231 9.53 14.73 11.65
CA ALA A 231 8.96 15.69 10.72
C ALA A 231 9.43 15.44 9.28
N VAL A 232 10.72 15.17 9.06
CA VAL A 232 11.20 14.86 7.70
C VAL A 232 10.69 13.50 7.21
N ALA A 233 10.56 12.51 8.10
CA ALA A 233 9.93 11.23 7.78
C ALA A 233 8.48 11.39 7.35
N ASP A 234 7.69 12.13 8.11
CA ASP A 234 6.30 12.40 7.77
C ASP A 234 6.16 13.15 6.44
N ALA A 235 7.03 14.12 6.17
CA ALA A 235 7.06 14.85 4.91
C ALA A 235 7.43 13.95 3.70
N VAL A 236 8.41 13.04 3.86
CA VAL A 236 8.75 12.06 2.81
C VAL A 236 7.55 11.12 2.57
N MET A 237 6.95 10.58 3.63
CA MET A 237 5.81 9.67 3.51
C MET A 237 4.59 10.35 2.89
N LEU A 238 4.35 11.62 3.19
CA LEU A 238 3.31 12.41 2.53
C LEU A 238 3.58 12.52 1.02
N ALA A 239 4.80 12.88 0.62
CA ALA A 239 5.16 12.99 -0.78
C ALA A 239 5.03 11.64 -1.52
N VAL A 240 5.48 10.54 -0.91
CA VAL A 240 5.32 9.18 -1.43
C VAL A 240 3.85 8.81 -1.58
N SER A 241 3.01 9.09 -0.57
CA SER A 241 1.57 8.83 -0.62
C SER A 241 0.90 9.55 -1.79
N GLN A 242 1.26 10.81 -2.05
CA GLN A 242 0.73 11.61 -3.16
C GLN A 242 1.17 11.09 -4.54
N LYS A 243 2.35 10.46 -4.65
CA LYS A 243 2.81 9.83 -5.90
C LYS A 243 2.11 8.50 -6.17
N LEU A 244 1.83 7.74 -5.12
CA LEU A 244 1.19 6.44 -5.24
C LEU A 244 -0.33 6.57 -5.43
N ALA A 245 -0.99 7.46 -4.70
CA ALA A 245 -2.44 7.52 -4.64
C ALA A 245 -3.14 7.60 -6.01
N PRO A 246 -2.69 8.38 -7.01
CA PRO A 246 -3.34 8.40 -8.33
C PRO A 246 -3.36 7.04 -9.05
N ARG A 247 -2.49 6.10 -8.67
CA ARG A 247 -2.40 4.75 -9.24
C ARG A 247 -3.32 3.74 -8.53
N PHE A 248 -3.75 4.06 -7.30
CA PHE A 248 -4.45 3.13 -6.41
C PHE A 248 -5.80 3.64 -5.87
N ALA A 249 -6.03 4.95 -5.91
CA ALA A 249 -7.26 5.59 -5.47
C ALA A 249 -8.34 5.43 -6.52
N VAL A 250 -9.56 5.20 -6.05
CA VAL A 250 -10.69 4.90 -6.90
C VAL A 250 -11.73 5.99 -6.80
N LYS A 251 -12.12 6.55 -7.95
CA LYS A 251 -13.20 7.52 -8.03
C LYS A 251 -14.54 6.95 -7.54
N PRO A 252 -15.34 7.74 -6.80
CA PRO A 252 -16.73 7.42 -6.55
C PRO A 252 -17.49 7.45 -7.87
N GLY A 253 -18.08 6.33 -8.27
CA GLY A 253 -18.84 6.27 -9.51
C GLY A 253 -18.84 4.88 -10.13
N VAL A 254 -20.04 4.30 -10.16
CA VAL A 254 -20.45 3.03 -10.77
C VAL A 254 -19.49 1.84 -10.50
N SER A 255 -19.60 1.28 -9.30
CA SER A 255 -19.37 -0.17 -9.16
C SER A 255 -20.35 -0.83 -10.12
N THR A 256 -19.83 -1.29 -11.26
CA THR A 256 -20.61 -2.03 -12.26
C THR A 256 -20.23 -3.49 -12.13
N GLU A 257 -21.14 -4.34 -12.57
CA GLU A 257 -20.78 -5.72 -12.84
C GLU A 257 -19.73 -5.73 -13.96
N GLN A 258 -18.57 -6.29 -13.66
CA GLN A 258 -17.44 -6.46 -14.57
C GLN A 258 -17.18 -7.95 -14.76
N LEU A 259 -16.83 -8.32 -15.99
CA LEU A 259 -16.40 -9.68 -16.33
C LEU A 259 -14.89 -9.71 -16.49
N LEU A 260 -14.24 -10.43 -15.58
CA LEU A 260 -12.80 -10.59 -15.49
C LEU A 260 -12.41 -11.99 -15.94
N GLU A 261 -11.63 -12.10 -17.01
CA GLU A 261 -10.97 -13.33 -17.41
C GLU A 261 -9.53 -13.36 -16.87
N VAL A 262 -9.14 -14.46 -16.25
CA VAL A 262 -7.76 -14.72 -15.82
C VAL A 262 -7.25 -16.00 -16.47
N GLN A 263 -6.10 -15.92 -17.13
CA GLN A 263 -5.41 -17.01 -17.81
C GLN A 263 -4.21 -17.52 -16.97
N GLY A 264 -3.71 -18.71 -17.30
CA GLY A 264 -2.59 -19.34 -16.59
C GLY A 264 -2.95 -19.86 -15.20
N MET A 265 -4.17 -20.37 -15.03
CA MET A 265 -4.66 -20.85 -13.75
C MET A 265 -4.04 -22.17 -13.32
N THR A 266 -3.64 -22.22 -12.05
CA THR A 266 -3.23 -23.43 -11.34
C THR A 266 -4.05 -23.54 -10.06
N LEU A 267 -4.02 -24.71 -9.40
CA LEU A 267 -4.76 -24.93 -8.16
C LEU A 267 -4.39 -23.90 -7.07
N GLU A 268 -3.10 -23.57 -6.95
CA GLU A 268 -2.60 -22.56 -6.00
C GLU A 268 -3.10 -21.15 -6.34
N ARG A 269 -3.06 -20.79 -7.63
CA ARG A 269 -3.49 -19.46 -8.10
C ARG A 269 -5.00 -19.26 -7.98
N TYR A 270 -5.79 -20.33 -7.96
CA TYR A 270 -7.25 -20.25 -7.75
C TYR A 270 -7.59 -19.68 -6.37
N ALA A 271 -6.95 -20.20 -5.31
CA ALA A 271 -7.15 -19.71 -3.95
C ALA A 271 -6.66 -18.25 -3.82
N ALA A 272 -5.49 -17.94 -4.40
CA ALA A 272 -4.93 -16.59 -4.37
C ALA A 272 -5.86 -15.58 -5.08
N LEU A 273 -6.38 -15.94 -6.27
CA LEU A 273 -7.30 -15.10 -7.01
C LEU A 273 -8.64 -14.93 -6.27
N GLY A 274 -9.16 -15.99 -5.65
CA GLY A 274 -10.37 -15.90 -4.82
C GLY A 274 -10.24 -14.88 -3.70
N HIS A 275 -9.14 -14.90 -2.95
CA HIS A 275 -8.86 -13.91 -1.89
C HIS A 275 -8.69 -12.50 -2.45
N LEU A 276 -8.05 -12.35 -3.61
CA LEU A 276 -7.88 -11.04 -4.25
C LEU A 276 -9.21 -10.42 -4.71
N LEU A 277 -10.17 -11.25 -5.10
CA LEU A 277 -11.48 -10.83 -5.61
C LEU A 277 -12.58 -10.78 -4.54
N GLU A 278 -12.32 -11.27 -3.33
CA GLU A 278 -13.26 -11.25 -2.20
C GLU A 278 -13.83 -9.83 -1.92
N PRO A 279 -13.02 -8.75 -1.91
CA PRO A 279 -13.53 -7.39 -1.70
C PRO A 279 -14.48 -6.91 -2.82
N PHE A 280 -14.42 -7.54 -4.00
CA PHE A 280 -15.24 -7.23 -5.16
C PHE A 280 -16.43 -8.20 -5.31
N GLY A 281 -16.64 -9.11 -4.35
CA GLY A 281 -17.69 -10.12 -4.43
C GLY A 281 -17.51 -11.07 -5.62
N GLY A 282 -16.28 -11.46 -5.93
CA GLY A 282 -15.95 -12.31 -7.07
C GLY A 282 -16.71 -13.64 -7.09
N GLN A 283 -17.50 -13.87 -8.14
CA GLN A 283 -18.21 -15.12 -8.39
C GLN A 283 -17.67 -15.79 -9.66
N PRO A 284 -17.15 -17.03 -9.59
CA PRO A 284 -16.71 -17.74 -10.78
C PRO A 284 -17.93 -18.07 -11.65
N LEU A 285 -17.90 -17.67 -12.92
CA LEU A 285 -18.93 -17.96 -13.91
C LEU A 285 -18.56 -19.16 -14.79
N ARG A 286 -17.30 -19.23 -15.24
CA ARG A 286 -16.82 -20.27 -16.16
C ARG A 286 -15.37 -20.64 -15.86
N VAL A 287 -15.05 -21.93 -15.95
CA VAL A 287 -13.69 -22.46 -15.83
C VAL A 287 -13.42 -23.35 -17.04
N GLU A 288 -12.39 -23.02 -17.81
CA GLU A 288 -11.98 -23.76 -19.00
C GLU A 288 -10.48 -23.93 -19.02
N GLY A 289 -10.02 -25.14 -18.67
CA GLY A 289 -8.59 -25.45 -18.61
C GLY A 289 -7.84 -24.51 -17.67
N ASP A 290 -6.97 -23.68 -18.23
CA ASP A 290 -6.17 -22.69 -17.50
C ASP A 290 -6.83 -21.29 -17.46
N ARG A 291 -8.07 -21.15 -17.89
CA ARG A 291 -8.82 -19.88 -17.91
C ARG A 291 -10.01 -19.92 -16.97
N ILE A 292 -10.23 -18.80 -16.28
CA ILE A 292 -11.41 -18.59 -15.44
C ILE A 292 -12.02 -17.23 -15.71
N VAL A 293 -13.35 -17.19 -15.77
CA VAL A 293 -14.12 -15.94 -15.87
C VAL A 293 -14.84 -15.71 -14.55
N TYR A 294 -14.60 -14.56 -13.94
CA TYR A 294 -15.28 -14.08 -12.75
C TYR A 294 -16.24 -12.94 -13.10
N ARG A 295 -17.40 -12.97 -12.44
CA ARG A 295 -18.22 -11.80 -12.21
C ARG A 295 -17.71 -11.08 -10.97
N VAL A 296 -17.41 -9.81 -11.08
CA VAL A 296 -16.94 -8.97 -9.97
C VAL A 296 -17.66 -7.64 -9.99
N ASN A 297 -17.86 -7.04 -8.81
CA ASN A 297 -18.45 -5.71 -8.67
C ASN A 297 -17.34 -4.71 -8.36
N GLY A 298 -17.12 -3.77 -9.27
CA GLY A 298 -16.10 -2.74 -9.10
C GLY A 298 -15.93 -1.90 -10.35
N SER A 299 -15.09 -0.88 -10.27
CA SER A 299 -14.64 -0.19 -11.47
C SER A 299 -13.53 -0.99 -12.17
N ALA A 300 -13.37 -0.79 -13.48
CA ALA A 300 -12.29 -1.43 -14.23
C ALA A 300 -10.89 -1.05 -13.68
N ASP A 301 -10.73 0.21 -13.26
CA ASP A 301 -9.49 0.71 -12.67
C ASP A 301 -9.19 0.05 -11.32
N GLN A 302 -10.20 -0.19 -10.47
CA GLN A 302 -10.07 -0.94 -9.22
C GLN A 302 -9.46 -2.32 -9.42
N LEU A 303 -10.04 -3.08 -10.35
CA LEU A 303 -9.61 -4.44 -10.65
C LEU A 303 -8.21 -4.44 -11.24
N ARG A 304 -7.92 -3.54 -12.18
CA ARG A 304 -6.60 -3.40 -12.80
C ARG A 304 -5.52 -3.11 -11.76
N THR A 305 -5.78 -2.18 -10.84
CA THR A 305 -4.87 -1.87 -9.73
C THR A 305 -4.67 -3.08 -8.82
N GLN A 306 -5.75 -3.73 -8.36
CA GLN A 306 -5.68 -4.88 -7.45
C GLN A 306 -4.86 -6.03 -8.04
N LEU A 307 -5.16 -6.38 -9.29
CA LEU A 307 -4.53 -7.50 -9.98
C LEU A 307 -3.07 -7.19 -10.30
N SER A 308 -2.72 -5.93 -10.59
CA SER A 308 -1.32 -5.53 -10.81
C SER A 308 -0.44 -5.68 -9.56
N LEU A 309 -0.98 -5.43 -8.36
CA LEU A 309 -0.26 -5.66 -7.09
C LEU A 309 -0.03 -7.14 -6.84
N ALA A 310 -0.98 -7.98 -7.24
CA ALA A 310 -0.81 -9.42 -7.25
C ALA A 310 0.10 -9.95 -8.39
N LYS A 311 0.76 -9.05 -9.13
CA LYS A 311 1.67 -9.32 -10.25
C LYS A 311 0.98 -9.90 -11.50
N LEU A 312 -0.34 -9.79 -11.62
CA LEU A 312 -1.02 -10.13 -12.88
C LEU A 312 -0.82 -9.01 -13.90
N GLN A 313 -0.61 -9.42 -15.15
CA GLN A 313 -0.46 -8.53 -16.29
C GLN A 313 -1.76 -8.49 -17.09
N GLU A 314 -2.16 -7.29 -17.52
CA GLU A 314 -3.29 -7.16 -18.41
C GLU A 314 -2.94 -7.60 -19.83
N VAL A 315 -3.82 -8.36 -20.46
CA VAL A 315 -3.70 -8.83 -21.84
C VAL A 315 -4.60 -7.95 -22.73
N PRO A 316 -4.06 -7.28 -23.76
CA PRO A 316 -4.86 -6.51 -24.71
C PRO A 316 -5.92 -7.39 -25.39
N ALA A 317 -7.10 -6.83 -25.67
CA ALA A 317 -8.24 -7.56 -26.24
C ALA A 317 -8.00 -8.24 -27.62
N GLY A 318 -6.80 -8.12 -28.20
CA GLY A 318 -6.43 -8.66 -29.53
C GLY A 318 -5.58 -9.93 -29.54
N GLU A 319 -5.03 -10.39 -28.41
CA GLU A 319 -4.30 -11.67 -28.36
C GLU A 319 -5.23 -12.82 -27.92
N ALA A 320 -6.10 -13.24 -28.84
CA ALA A 320 -6.59 -14.61 -28.80
C ALA A 320 -5.57 -15.49 -29.54
N PRO A 321 -5.18 -16.68 -29.02
CA PRO A 321 -4.58 -17.68 -29.89
C PRO A 321 -5.57 -17.97 -31.02
N ALA A 322 -5.06 -17.99 -32.26
CA ALA A 322 -5.84 -18.21 -33.46
C ALA A 322 -6.82 -19.37 -33.26
N VAL A 323 -8.13 -19.05 -33.34
CA VAL A 323 -9.18 -20.06 -33.35
C VAL A 323 -8.94 -20.91 -34.58
N VAL A 324 -8.63 -22.18 -34.36
CA VAL A 324 -8.67 -23.21 -35.40
C VAL A 324 -10.08 -23.22 -35.99
N GLU A 325 -10.17 -22.93 -37.28
CA GLU A 325 -11.40 -22.91 -38.07
C GLU A 325 -12.17 -24.23 -37.91
N GLY A 326 -13.34 -24.15 -37.26
CA GLY A 326 -14.30 -25.26 -37.24
C GLY A 326 -15.22 -25.29 -36.03
N ALA A 327 -16.22 -24.40 -35.96
CA ALA A 327 -17.43 -24.63 -35.16
C ALA A 327 -18.60 -23.72 -35.60
N GLN A 328 -19.81 -24.29 -35.52
CA GLN A 328 -21.09 -23.82 -36.07
C GLN A 328 -21.59 -22.44 -35.59
N PRO A 329 -22.41 -21.74 -36.41
CA PRO A 329 -23.05 -20.50 -36.04
C PRO A 329 -24.40 -20.78 -35.36
N ASP A 330 -24.41 -20.98 -34.03
CA ASP A 330 -25.63 -20.82 -33.20
C ASP A 330 -25.27 -20.86 -31.71
N ALA A 331 -24.49 -19.87 -31.27
CA ALA A 331 -24.41 -19.51 -29.86
C ALA A 331 -24.76 -18.02 -29.75
N ALA A 332 -25.67 -17.68 -28.84
CA ALA A 332 -25.91 -16.29 -28.45
C ALA A 332 -24.55 -15.62 -28.14
N PRO A 333 -24.35 -14.33 -28.48
CA PRO A 333 -23.07 -13.67 -28.23
C PRO A 333 -22.71 -13.82 -26.76
N GLU A 334 -21.67 -14.61 -26.48
CA GLU A 334 -21.20 -14.85 -25.12
C GLU A 334 -20.77 -13.52 -24.52
N PRO A 335 -21.09 -13.25 -23.25
CA PRO A 335 -20.71 -12.00 -22.63
C PRO A 335 -19.18 -11.94 -22.55
N GLN A 336 -18.59 -11.11 -23.41
CA GLN A 336 -17.15 -10.98 -23.53
C GLN A 336 -16.58 -10.37 -22.25
N ALA A 337 -15.55 -11.01 -21.70
CA ALA A 337 -14.79 -10.44 -20.59
C ALA A 337 -14.25 -9.06 -20.99
N GLN A 338 -14.61 -8.05 -20.21
CA GLN A 338 -14.19 -6.67 -20.41
C GLN A 338 -12.73 -6.47 -19.98
N LEU A 339 -12.27 -7.30 -19.04
CA LEU A 339 -10.93 -7.28 -18.48
C LEU A 339 -10.29 -8.66 -18.65
N ARG A 340 -9.08 -8.71 -19.19
CA ARG A 340 -8.32 -9.96 -19.36
C ARG A 340 -6.95 -9.83 -18.73
N PHE A 341 -6.60 -10.77 -17.88
CA PHE A 341 -5.33 -10.80 -17.18
C PHE A 341 -4.67 -12.17 -17.30
N ARG A 342 -3.35 -12.19 -17.17
CA ARG A 342 -2.56 -13.41 -17.04
C ARG A 342 -1.63 -13.28 -15.84
N TRP A 343 -1.40 -14.41 -15.18
CA TRP A 343 -0.33 -14.53 -14.19
C TRP A 343 1.07 -14.58 -14.81
#